data_AF-A0A9E4IZQ1-F1
#
_entry.id   AF-A0A9E4IZQ1-F1
#
_cell.length_a   1.000
_cell.length_b   1.000
_cell.length_c   1.000
_cell.angle_alpha   90.00
_cell.angle_beta   90.00
_cell.angle_gamma   90.00
#
_symmetry.space_group_name_H-M   'P 1'
#
loop_
_entity.id
_entity.type
_entity.pdbx_description
1 polymer ?
#
loop_
_entity_poly.entity_id
_entity_poly.type
_entity_poly.pdbx_seq_one_letter_code
_entity_poly.pdbx_strand_id
1 'polypeptide(L)'
;MSKRRGLLAAAGAAILLLIYAPADGVRAQRAAAGSSGPAARAAYYQTQLRLQEDLAAFREFRPSYPFWQHIYTVPDGHVIYGSAEDGRLLATFPRRGNWAENGLWADPSLAGVLDGRELPRRLRDRRRAVEELLADAAGPVIHNATRGRFLSRNAERHADFLGEWGAIYERFGVPAEIGLAQAIVESGLYGRARSRARALGFCQWLPRNWNRLKRLSPYVIEGYNQTTQAPFCAAYLTILSTMYDSYIPALSEHHAGGVNVGRTVVNGERLGGRDTRAQYFLGSDFARTLRGIALRRYRALYRTYGRRSALYAEMVFGNMYNVRQLMRETPQSDIHAMRVPRNTSLSTVVELSGLSRREVKRYNPALVRQVPRNAALYLPMYMEALGEDVTFWHRPPSAEYAAALADFVSLDATVEEWHDPAFEETLQHFRERFADTGTEEGTVMATTIAFVIDDLSRSRRGAILDEFRTSDRVLELFERGRRAIEEREEN
;
A
#
# COMPACT_ATOMS: atom_id res chain seq x y z
N MET A 1 -22.87 -58.35 -22.41
CA MET A 1 -23.34 -57.66 -23.64
C MET A 1 -23.80 -56.26 -23.24
N SER A 2 -22.93 -55.25 -23.25
CA SER A 2 -22.54 -54.37 -24.38
C SER A 2 -23.62 -53.34 -24.78
N LYS A 3 -23.36 -52.07 -24.43
CA LYS A 3 -23.32 -50.84 -25.27
C LYS A 3 -23.45 -49.62 -24.34
N ARG A 4 -22.38 -48.96 -23.88
CA ARG A 4 -21.54 -47.93 -24.55
C ARG A 4 -22.32 -46.84 -25.31
N ARG A 5 -22.48 -45.69 -24.64
CA ARG A 5 -22.55 -44.30 -25.13
C ARG A 5 -22.10 -43.43 -23.95
N GLY A 6 -21.24 -42.44 -24.01
CA GLY A 6 -20.40 -41.84 -25.05
C GLY A 6 -19.69 -40.67 -24.36
N LEU A 7 -18.35 -40.68 -24.39
CA LEU A 7 -17.48 -39.56 -24.01
C LEU A 7 -17.67 -38.39 -24.99
N LEU A 8 -17.31 -37.18 -24.52
CA LEU A 8 -17.01 -35.93 -25.25
C LEU A 8 -18.06 -34.81 -25.15
N ALA A 9 -17.81 -33.87 -24.24
CA ALA A 9 -17.65 -32.45 -24.56
C ALA A 9 -16.89 -31.77 -23.41
N ALA A 10 -15.59 -31.63 -23.60
CA ALA A 10 -14.67 -30.86 -22.78
C ALA A 10 -14.61 -29.40 -23.29
N ALA A 11 -14.03 -28.53 -22.45
CA ALA A 11 -13.47 -27.22 -22.76
C ALA A 11 -14.47 -26.07 -23.01
N GLY A 12 -14.72 -25.30 -21.95
CA GLY A 12 -15.48 -24.05 -22.02
C GLY A 12 -15.24 -23.11 -20.84
N ALA A 13 -14.01 -23.01 -20.33
CA ALA A 13 -13.63 -22.04 -19.30
C ALA A 13 -12.10 -21.82 -19.29
N ALA A 14 -11.54 -21.24 -20.36
CA ALA A 14 -10.09 -20.94 -20.40
C ALA A 14 -9.70 -19.75 -21.28
N ILE A 15 -10.63 -18.91 -21.76
CA ILE A 15 -10.30 -17.78 -22.65
C ILE A 15 -10.93 -16.49 -22.12
N LEU A 16 -10.36 -15.98 -21.02
CA LEU A 16 -10.37 -14.55 -20.64
C LEU A 16 -9.30 -14.22 -19.57
N LEU A 17 -8.28 -15.07 -19.42
CA LEU A 17 -7.18 -14.93 -18.44
C LEU A 17 -5.89 -14.32 -19.02
N LEU A 18 -5.90 -13.85 -20.26
CA LEU A 18 -4.70 -13.40 -20.99
C LEU A 18 -4.50 -11.86 -21.07
N ILE A 19 -5.31 -11.04 -20.38
CA ILE A 19 -5.16 -9.57 -20.40
C ILE A 19 -4.31 -9.05 -19.22
N TYR A 20 -3.91 -9.90 -18.28
CA TYR A 20 -3.07 -9.53 -17.12
C TYR A 20 -1.71 -10.26 -17.08
N ALA A 21 -1.08 -10.47 -18.24
CA ALA A 21 0.35 -10.79 -18.24
C ALA A 21 1.10 -9.51 -17.77
N PRO A 22 1.89 -9.55 -16.68
CA PRO A 22 2.66 -8.39 -16.25
C PRO A 22 3.70 -8.06 -17.33
N ALA A 23 3.49 -6.96 -18.05
CA ALA A 23 4.54 -6.35 -18.85
C ALA A 23 5.62 -5.81 -17.91
N ASP A 24 6.84 -6.31 -18.08
CA ASP A 24 8.11 -5.81 -17.53
C ASP A 24 8.48 -6.19 -16.07
N GLY A 25 8.27 -7.46 -15.72
CA GLY A 25 9.02 -8.14 -14.65
C GLY A 25 10.40 -8.67 -15.06
N VAL A 26 10.92 -8.30 -16.24
CA VAL A 26 12.01 -9.02 -16.93
C VAL A 26 13.36 -9.02 -16.18
N ARG A 27 13.63 -8.03 -15.30
CA ARG A 27 14.86 -8.02 -14.48
C ARG A 27 14.74 -8.89 -13.22
N ALA A 28 13.59 -8.84 -12.53
CA ALA A 28 13.32 -9.66 -11.33
C ALA A 28 13.03 -11.13 -11.68
N GLN A 29 12.32 -11.41 -12.78
CA GLN A 29 12.13 -12.77 -13.29
C GLN A 29 13.46 -13.43 -13.68
N ARG A 30 14.44 -12.68 -14.22
CA ARG A 30 15.77 -13.23 -14.52
C ARG A 30 16.58 -13.54 -13.26
N ALA A 31 16.45 -12.76 -12.19
CA ALA A 31 17.09 -13.04 -10.90
C ALA A 31 16.40 -14.19 -10.14
N ALA A 32 15.07 -14.28 -10.17
CA ALA A 32 14.31 -15.33 -9.50
C ALA A 32 14.39 -16.69 -10.23
N ALA A 33 14.34 -16.70 -11.57
CA ALA A 33 14.33 -17.93 -12.35
C ALA A 33 15.72 -18.54 -12.60
N GLY A 34 16.80 -17.76 -12.46
CA GLY A 34 18.16 -18.22 -12.79
C GLY A 34 19.01 -18.68 -11.60
N SER A 35 18.80 -18.16 -10.39
CA SER A 35 19.73 -18.40 -9.27
C SER A 35 19.12 -18.35 -7.86
N SER A 36 17.82 -18.12 -7.72
CA SER A 36 17.19 -18.07 -6.38
C SER A 36 16.86 -19.48 -5.88
N GLY A 37 17.33 -19.80 -4.66
CA GLY A 37 17.10 -21.11 -4.03
C GLY A 37 15.61 -21.41 -3.82
N PRO A 38 15.23 -22.68 -3.56
CA PRO A 38 13.83 -23.08 -3.37
C PRO A 38 13.03 -22.23 -2.39
N ALA A 39 13.63 -21.80 -1.28
CA ALA A 39 12.98 -20.97 -0.27
C ALA A 39 12.60 -19.57 -0.79
N ALA A 40 13.49 -18.91 -1.56
CA ALA A 40 13.21 -17.59 -2.14
C ALA A 40 12.00 -17.66 -3.10
N ARG A 41 11.90 -18.76 -3.87
CA ARG A 41 10.74 -19.01 -4.74
C ARG A 41 9.47 -19.27 -3.94
N ALA A 42 9.55 -20.02 -2.83
CA ALA A 42 8.39 -20.27 -1.96
C ALA A 42 7.82 -18.95 -1.39
N ALA A 43 8.68 -18.07 -0.84
CA ALA A 43 8.27 -16.76 -0.37
C ALA A 43 7.62 -15.91 -1.48
N TYR A 44 8.21 -15.91 -2.67
CA TYR A 44 7.64 -15.23 -3.83
C TYR A 44 6.25 -15.77 -4.19
N TYR A 45 6.07 -17.09 -4.31
CA TYR A 45 4.78 -17.67 -4.67
C TYR A 45 3.70 -17.39 -3.61
N GLN A 46 4.04 -17.49 -2.32
CA GLN A 46 3.10 -17.20 -1.25
C GLN A 46 2.60 -15.74 -1.31
N THR A 47 3.50 -14.80 -1.53
CA THR A 47 3.17 -13.36 -1.58
C THR A 47 2.39 -13.00 -2.85
N GLN A 48 2.67 -13.68 -3.98
CA GLN A 48 1.87 -13.54 -5.20
C GLN A 48 0.48 -14.15 -5.05
N LEU A 49 0.35 -15.31 -4.40
CA LEU A 49 -0.95 -15.93 -4.13
C LEU A 49 -1.84 -14.98 -3.30
N ARG A 50 -1.29 -14.45 -2.21
CA ARG A 50 -1.96 -13.47 -1.35
C ARG A 50 -2.45 -12.24 -2.13
N LEU A 51 -1.62 -11.73 -3.06
CA LEU A 51 -2.00 -10.62 -3.94
C LEU A 51 -3.15 -11.00 -4.88
N GLN A 52 -3.14 -12.20 -5.47
CA GLN A 52 -4.22 -12.64 -6.35
C GLN A 52 -5.56 -12.77 -5.61
N GLU A 53 -5.53 -13.30 -4.40
CA GLU A 53 -6.69 -13.38 -3.52
C GLU A 53 -7.20 -11.99 -3.11
N ASP A 54 -6.31 -11.03 -2.83
CA ASP A 54 -6.70 -9.65 -2.58
C ASP A 54 -7.37 -9.02 -3.81
N LEU A 55 -6.83 -9.25 -5.01
CA LEU A 55 -7.43 -8.78 -6.25
C LEU A 55 -8.80 -9.42 -6.50
N ALA A 56 -8.98 -10.69 -6.16
CA ALA A 56 -10.28 -11.36 -6.22
C ALA A 56 -11.28 -10.71 -5.24
N ALA A 57 -10.87 -10.46 -4.01
CA ALA A 57 -11.71 -9.79 -3.02
C ALA A 57 -12.06 -8.34 -3.44
N PHE A 58 -11.15 -7.61 -4.09
CA PHE A 58 -11.48 -6.29 -4.65
C PHE A 58 -12.56 -6.39 -5.74
N ARG A 59 -12.50 -7.39 -6.62
CA ARG A 59 -13.53 -7.56 -7.67
C ARG A 59 -14.90 -7.87 -7.07
N GLU A 60 -14.94 -8.57 -5.94
CA GLU A 60 -16.19 -8.89 -5.25
C GLU A 60 -16.74 -7.70 -4.45
N PHE A 61 -15.93 -7.10 -3.58
CA PHE A 61 -16.40 -6.12 -2.61
C PHE A 61 -16.26 -4.67 -3.05
N ARG A 62 -15.33 -4.37 -3.96
CA ARG A 62 -14.92 -3.00 -4.34
C ARG A 62 -14.51 -2.93 -5.83
N PRO A 63 -15.37 -3.35 -6.77
CA PRO A 63 -14.96 -3.48 -8.16
C PRO A 63 -14.58 -2.14 -8.81
N SER A 64 -14.99 -1.02 -8.21
CA SER A 64 -14.59 0.33 -8.61
C SER A 64 -13.14 0.72 -8.28
N TYR A 65 -12.35 -0.12 -7.61
CA TYR A 65 -10.98 0.23 -7.22
C TYR A 65 -10.07 0.72 -8.37
N PRO A 66 -10.23 0.32 -9.65
CA PRO A 66 -9.41 0.84 -10.74
C PRO A 66 -9.56 2.35 -10.94
N PHE A 67 -10.70 2.94 -10.55
CA PHE A 67 -10.95 4.39 -10.66
C PHE A 67 -9.87 5.23 -9.99
N TRP A 68 -9.31 4.74 -8.87
CA TRP A 68 -8.37 5.51 -8.06
C TRP A 68 -7.06 5.84 -8.79
N GLN A 69 -6.73 5.13 -9.88
CA GLN A 69 -5.60 5.48 -10.74
C GLN A 69 -5.74 6.89 -11.34
N HIS A 70 -6.96 7.27 -11.73
CA HIS A 70 -7.22 8.50 -12.47
C HIS A 70 -7.02 9.76 -11.62
N ILE A 71 -7.13 9.62 -10.30
CA ILE A 71 -6.88 10.73 -9.37
C ILE A 71 -5.44 11.24 -9.50
N TYR A 72 -4.48 10.35 -9.79
CA TYR A 72 -3.06 10.68 -9.83
C TYR A 72 -2.53 10.92 -11.25
N THR A 73 -3.33 10.67 -12.29
CA THR A 73 -2.97 10.95 -13.68
C THR A 73 -3.60 12.24 -14.21
N VAL A 74 -4.83 12.55 -13.82
CA VAL A 74 -5.50 13.79 -14.25
C VAL A 74 -4.95 14.98 -13.46
N PRO A 75 -4.57 16.11 -14.12
CA PRO A 75 -4.06 17.29 -13.44
C PRO A 75 -4.99 17.81 -12.34
N ASP A 76 -4.40 18.36 -11.28
CA ASP A 76 -5.15 19.00 -10.20
C ASP A 76 -6.13 20.06 -10.74
N GLY A 77 -7.15 20.36 -9.93
CA GLY A 77 -8.12 21.39 -10.27
C GLY A 77 -9.35 20.84 -10.98
N HIS A 78 -9.48 19.52 -11.07
CA HIS A 78 -10.62 18.83 -11.66
C HIS A 78 -11.39 18.00 -10.63
N VAL A 79 -12.57 17.56 -11.05
CA VAL A 79 -13.38 16.51 -10.43
C VAL A 79 -13.61 15.45 -11.48
N ILE A 80 -13.27 14.22 -11.16
CA ILE A 80 -13.48 13.06 -12.04
C ILE A 80 -14.64 12.23 -11.51
N TYR A 81 -15.40 11.65 -12.43
CA TYR A 81 -16.50 10.72 -12.18
C TYR A 81 -16.19 9.40 -12.87
N GLY A 82 -16.43 8.30 -12.17
CA GLY A 82 -16.23 6.96 -12.67
C GLY A 82 -17.39 6.05 -12.30
N SER A 83 -17.53 4.95 -13.02
CA SER A 83 -18.51 3.92 -12.67
C SER A 83 -18.13 3.27 -11.33
N ALA A 84 -19.10 3.10 -10.45
CA ALA A 84 -18.93 2.32 -9.23
C ALA A 84 -18.96 0.81 -9.49
N GLU A 85 -19.37 0.38 -10.68
CA GLU A 85 -19.45 -1.04 -11.03
C GLU A 85 -18.11 -1.61 -11.49
N ASP A 86 -17.28 -0.83 -12.18
CA ASP A 86 -16.01 -1.30 -12.76
C ASP A 86 -14.84 -0.31 -12.63
N GLY A 87 -15.09 0.89 -12.13
CA GLY A 87 -14.08 1.93 -11.93
C GLY A 87 -13.67 2.67 -13.21
N ARG A 88 -14.33 2.44 -14.36
CA ARG A 88 -14.01 3.16 -15.61
C ARG A 88 -14.27 4.66 -15.45
N LEU A 89 -13.41 5.50 -16.03
CA LEU A 89 -13.62 6.95 -16.05
C LEU A 89 -14.82 7.27 -16.97
N LEU A 90 -15.76 8.07 -16.47
CA LEU A 90 -16.93 8.54 -17.22
C LEU A 90 -16.72 9.97 -17.72
N ALA A 91 -16.31 10.87 -16.82
CA ALA A 91 -16.19 12.29 -17.12
C ALA A 91 -15.19 13.01 -16.20
N THR A 92 -14.65 14.11 -16.70
CA THR A 92 -13.75 15.02 -15.99
C THR A 92 -14.23 16.46 -16.14
N PHE A 93 -14.43 17.16 -15.02
CA PHE A 93 -14.88 18.54 -15.02
C PHE A 93 -13.90 19.46 -14.29
N PRO A 94 -13.66 20.69 -14.78
CA PRO A 94 -12.87 21.68 -14.05
C PRO A 94 -13.59 22.06 -12.76
N ARG A 95 -12.89 22.32 -11.65
CA ARG A 95 -13.52 22.72 -10.38
C ARG A 95 -14.28 24.05 -10.44
N ARG A 96 -14.05 24.85 -11.47
CA ARG A 96 -14.64 26.17 -11.73
C ARG A 96 -15.10 26.26 -13.18
N GLY A 97 -15.98 27.20 -13.48
CA GLY A 97 -16.52 27.40 -14.84
C GLY A 97 -17.82 26.63 -15.09
N ASN A 98 -18.25 26.66 -16.35
CA ASN A 98 -19.43 25.97 -16.83
C ASN A 98 -19.11 24.50 -17.12
N TRP A 99 -19.74 23.57 -16.39
CA TRP A 99 -19.47 22.14 -16.53
C TRP A 99 -20.15 21.52 -17.75
N ALA A 100 -21.25 22.10 -18.24
CA ALA A 100 -21.91 21.64 -19.45
C ALA A 100 -21.04 21.87 -20.70
N GLU A 101 -20.32 23.00 -20.74
CA GLU A 101 -19.46 23.37 -21.88
C GLU A 101 -18.03 22.82 -21.76
N ASN A 102 -17.47 22.78 -20.55
CA ASN A 102 -16.05 22.48 -20.33
C ASN A 102 -15.81 21.07 -19.77
N GLY A 103 -16.85 20.23 -19.73
CA GLY A 103 -16.72 18.83 -19.35
C GLY A 103 -15.99 18.02 -20.42
N LEU A 104 -15.06 17.17 -19.98
CA LEU A 104 -14.41 16.18 -20.84
C LEU A 104 -15.03 14.82 -20.57
N TRP A 105 -15.61 14.23 -21.61
CA TRP A 105 -16.32 12.95 -21.54
C TRP A 105 -15.39 11.83 -21.99
N ALA A 106 -15.09 10.90 -21.10
CA ALA A 106 -14.36 9.68 -21.43
C ALA A 106 -15.30 8.65 -22.10
N ASP A 107 -16.58 8.69 -21.74
CA ASP A 107 -17.65 8.00 -22.44
C ASP A 107 -18.48 9.02 -23.26
N PRO A 108 -18.32 9.07 -24.58
CA PRO A 108 -19.03 10.03 -25.43
C PRO A 108 -20.55 9.88 -25.39
N SER A 109 -21.09 8.71 -25.03
CA SER A 109 -22.54 8.47 -24.97
C SER A 109 -23.23 9.27 -23.86
N LEU A 110 -22.47 9.71 -22.85
CA LEU A 110 -22.99 10.47 -21.71
C LEU A 110 -22.93 11.99 -21.91
N ALA A 111 -22.42 12.48 -23.04
CA ALA A 111 -22.15 13.90 -23.25
C ALA A 111 -23.39 14.80 -23.09
N GLY A 112 -24.58 14.30 -23.47
CA GLY A 112 -25.84 15.04 -23.38
C GLY A 112 -26.52 15.02 -22.00
N VAL A 113 -25.97 14.32 -21.00
CA VAL A 113 -26.60 14.17 -19.67
C VAL A 113 -26.83 15.53 -18.97
N LEU A 114 -25.98 16.52 -19.27
CA LEU A 114 -26.07 17.85 -18.66
C LEU A 114 -26.85 18.87 -19.51
N ASP A 115 -27.35 18.48 -20.69
CA ASP A 115 -27.98 19.41 -21.63
C ASP A 115 -29.25 20.04 -21.04
N GLY A 116 -29.33 21.37 -21.12
CA GLY A 116 -30.46 22.14 -20.60
C GLY A 116 -30.60 22.13 -19.08
N ARG A 117 -29.63 21.58 -18.32
CA ARG A 117 -29.69 21.50 -16.86
C ARG A 117 -29.02 22.72 -16.21
N GLU A 118 -29.71 23.34 -15.25
CA GLU A 118 -29.10 24.36 -14.40
C GLU A 118 -28.38 23.71 -13.21
N LEU A 119 -27.04 23.78 -13.21
CA LEU A 119 -26.22 23.18 -12.17
C LEU A 119 -25.99 24.14 -10.98
N PRO A 120 -26.00 23.64 -9.73
CA PRO A 120 -25.73 24.47 -8.56
C PRO A 120 -24.39 25.22 -8.63
N ARG A 121 -24.34 26.43 -8.06
CA ARG A 121 -23.09 27.23 -8.01
C ARG A 121 -22.06 26.67 -7.03
N ARG A 122 -22.51 26.09 -5.92
CA ARG A 122 -21.64 25.53 -4.88
C ARG A 122 -21.07 24.20 -5.37
N LEU A 123 -19.74 24.07 -5.36
CA LEU A 123 -19.06 22.87 -5.87
C LEU A 123 -19.54 21.57 -5.20
N ARG A 124 -19.85 21.59 -3.91
CA ARG A 124 -20.35 20.40 -3.20
C ARG A 124 -21.70 19.95 -3.77
N ASP A 125 -22.62 20.88 -3.93
CA ASP A 125 -24.00 20.59 -4.36
C ASP A 125 -24.01 20.25 -5.86
N ARG A 126 -23.18 20.95 -6.64
CA ARG A 126 -22.93 20.62 -8.05
C ARG A 126 -22.43 19.19 -8.22
N ARG A 127 -21.50 18.74 -7.36
CA ARG A 127 -20.97 17.39 -7.45
C ARG A 127 -22.05 16.34 -7.25
N ARG A 128 -22.90 16.55 -6.25
CA ARG A 128 -24.03 15.66 -5.97
C ARG A 128 -25.04 15.65 -7.11
N ALA A 129 -25.41 16.83 -7.64
CA ALA A 129 -26.35 16.90 -8.76
C ALA A 129 -25.83 16.17 -10.01
N VAL A 130 -24.53 16.28 -10.30
CA VAL A 130 -23.91 15.55 -11.43
C VAL A 130 -23.78 14.06 -11.16
N GLU A 131 -23.48 13.66 -9.92
CA GLU A 131 -23.49 12.26 -9.48
C GLU A 131 -24.88 11.63 -9.69
N GLU A 132 -25.95 12.30 -9.28
CA GLU A 132 -27.34 11.86 -9.47
C GLU A 132 -27.68 11.72 -10.97
N LEU A 133 -27.40 12.75 -11.78
CA LEU A 133 -27.67 12.72 -13.22
C LEU A 133 -26.89 11.63 -13.97
N LEU A 134 -25.62 11.40 -13.61
CA LEU A 134 -24.83 10.34 -14.21
C LEU A 134 -25.29 8.96 -13.74
N ALA A 135 -25.76 8.85 -12.49
CA ALA A 135 -26.25 7.59 -11.95
C ALA A 135 -27.48 7.09 -12.71
N ASP A 136 -28.39 7.99 -13.09
CA ASP A 136 -29.57 7.65 -13.91
C ASP A 136 -29.20 7.11 -15.29
N ALA A 137 -28.08 7.57 -15.87
CA ALA A 137 -27.67 7.22 -17.23
C ALA A 137 -26.70 6.03 -17.29
N ALA A 138 -25.85 5.85 -16.28
CA ALA A 138 -24.70 4.95 -16.33
C ALA A 138 -24.63 3.95 -15.16
N GLY A 139 -25.63 3.93 -14.28
CA GLY A 139 -25.59 3.16 -13.04
C GLY A 139 -24.78 3.86 -11.94
N PRO A 140 -24.60 3.25 -10.76
CA PRO A 140 -23.98 3.90 -9.60
C PRO A 140 -22.61 4.54 -9.92
N VAL A 141 -22.38 5.75 -9.40
CA VAL A 141 -21.20 6.57 -9.75
C VAL A 141 -20.35 6.84 -8.53
N ILE A 142 -19.04 6.87 -8.73
CA ILE A 142 -18.08 7.40 -7.76
C ILE A 142 -17.38 8.63 -8.31
N HIS A 143 -16.98 9.53 -7.42
CA HIS A 143 -16.32 10.76 -7.85
C HIS A 143 -15.28 11.25 -6.83
N ASN A 144 -14.25 11.94 -7.33
CA ASN A 144 -13.28 12.60 -6.45
C ASN A 144 -12.58 13.79 -7.11
N ALA A 145 -11.94 14.63 -6.28
CA ALA A 145 -11.03 15.66 -6.77
C ALA A 145 -9.69 15.05 -7.18
N THR A 146 -9.13 15.56 -8.28
CA THR A 146 -7.85 15.10 -8.82
C THR A 146 -6.66 15.62 -8.03
N ARG A 147 -5.54 14.89 -8.13
CA ARG A 147 -4.25 15.16 -7.49
C ARG A 147 -3.06 14.86 -8.42
N GLY A 148 -3.21 14.98 -9.73
CA GLY A 148 -2.14 14.63 -10.67
C GLY A 148 -0.79 15.32 -10.40
N ARG A 149 -0.79 16.58 -9.94
CA ARG A 149 0.46 17.31 -9.64
C ARG A 149 1.15 16.83 -8.35
N PHE A 150 0.45 16.08 -7.51
CA PHE A 150 1.03 15.43 -6.34
C PHE A 150 2.05 14.37 -6.76
N LEU A 151 1.78 13.63 -7.84
CA LEU A 151 2.66 12.61 -8.38
C LEU A 151 3.59 13.15 -9.47
N SER A 152 3.04 13.84 -10.49
CA SER A 152 3.76 14.12 -11.74
C SER A 152 5.12 14.80 -11.55
N ARG A 153 5.20 15.81 -10.68
CA ARG A 153 6.44 16.56 -10.40
C ARG A 153 7.56 15.70 -9.80
N ASN A 154 7.19 14.69 -9.03
CA ASN A 154 8.16 13.80 -8.40
C ASN A 154 8.44 12.60 -9.29
N ALA A 155 7.45 12.15 -10.08
CA ALA A 155 7.65 11.14 -11.12
C ALA A 155 8.70 11.62 -12.15
N GLU A 156 8.62 12.87 -12.62
CA GLU A 156 9.66 13.49 -13.47
C GLU A 156 11.08 13.40 -12.89
N ARG A 157 11.20 13.33 -11.56
CA ARG A 157 12.49 13.32 -10.86
C ARG A 157 12.96 11.93 -10.43
N HIS A 158 12.04 11.01 -10.20
CA HIS A 158 12.30 9.78 -9.45
C HIS A 158 11.62 8.53 -10.05
N ALA A 159 10.86 8.65 -11.14
CA ALA A 159 10.23 7.48 -11.77
C ALA A 159 11.26 6.48 -12.32
N ASP A 160 12.48 6.94 -12.61
CA ASP A 160 13.61 6.11 -13.00
C ASP A 160 14.20 5.29 -11.84
N PHE A 161 13.83 5.57 -10.59
CA PHE A 161 14.25 4.78 -9.41
C PHE A 161 13.25 3.67 -9.03
N LEU A 162 12.11 3.58 -9.72
CA LEU A 162 11.05 2.66 -9.35
C LEU A 162 11.47 1.20 -9.45
N GLY A 163 12.30 0.83 -10.43
CA GLY A 163 12.83 -0.53 -10.59
C GLY A 163 13.68 -0.95 -9.39
N GLU A 164 14.56 -0.07 -8.92
CA GLU A 164 15.43 -0.31 -7.76
C GLU A 164 14.63 -0.37 -6.46
N TRP A 165 13.71 0.56 -6.25
CA TRP A 165 12.82 0.52 -5.09
C TRP A 165 11.88 -0.69 -5.12
N GLY A 166 11.42 -1.10 -6.31
CA GLY A 166 10.64 -2.32 -6.51
C GLY A 166 11.41 -3.57 -6.11
N ALA A 167 12.66 -3.69 -6.55
CA ALA A 167 13.54 -4.80 -6.16
C ALA A 167 13.80 -4.85 -4.64
N ILE A 168 13.88 -3.68 -3.98
CA ILE A 168 13.91 -3.61 -2.52
C ILE A 168 12.62 -4.20 -1.93
N TYR A 169 11.43 -3.78 -2.37
CA TYR A 169 10.16 -4.34 -1.86
C TYR A 169 10.08 -5.86 -2.04
N GLU A 170 10.49 -6.36 -3.21
CA GLU A 170 10.48 -7.79 -3.53
C GLU A 170 11.45 -8.60 -2.64
N ARG A 171 12.60 -8.04 -2.26
CA ARG A 171 13.53 -8.68 -1.32
C ARG A 171 12.87 -9.01 0.04
N PHE A 172 11.86 -8.24 0.44
CA PHE A 172 11.13 -8.47 1.70
C PHE A 172 9.82 -9.25 1.50
N GLY A 173 9.51 -9.75 0.31
CA GLY A 173 8.24 -10.46 0.07
C GLY A 173 7.04 -9.53 -0.10
N VAL A 174 7.25 -8.34 -0.66
CA VAL A 174 6.17 -7.45 -1.07
C VAL A 174 6.20 -7.30 -2.59
N PRO A 175 5.08 -7.54 -3.31
CA PRO A 175 4.99 -7.23 -4.72
C PRO A 175 5.34 -5.77 -4.99
N ALA A 176 6.27 -5.53 -5.93
CA ALA A 176 6.80 -4.20 -6.20
C ALA A 176 5.69 -3.16 -6.42
N GLU A 177 4.65 -3.50 -7.19
CA GLU A 177 3.59 -2.54 -7.51
C GLU A 177 2.75 -2.16 -6.30
N ILE A 178 2.57 -3.04 -5.32
CA ILE A 178 1.85 -2.72 -4.09
C ILE A 178 2.66 -1.74 -3.24
N GLY A 179 3.93 -2.05 -2.99
CA GLY A 179 4.80 -1.20 -2.17
C GLY A 179 5.03 0.19 -2.78
N LEU A 180 5.24 0.25 -4.10
CA LEU A 180 5.41 1.51 -4.82
C LEU A 180 4.11 2.30 -4.94
N ALA A 181 2.96 1.63 -5.12
CA ALA A 181 1.67 2.32 -5.15
C ALA A 181 1.33 2.91 -3.77
N GLN A 182 1.71 2.24 -2.69
CA GLN A 182 1.64 2.82 -1.34
C GLN A 182 2.44 4.13 -1.26
N ALA A 183 3.68 4.13 -1.76
CA ALA A 183 4.51 5.34 -1.78
C ALA A 183 3.94 6.47 -2.67
N ILE A 184 3.30 6.13 -3.80
CA ILE A 184 2.55 7.09 -4.62
C ILE A 184 1.43 7.71 -3.80
N VAL A 185 0.61 6.90 -3.11
CA VAL A 185 -0.55 7.40 -2.34
C VAL A 185 -0.11 8.26 -1.16
N GLU A 186 0.95 7.86 -0.45
CA GLU A 186 1.44 8.48 0.77
C GLU A 186 2.20 9.79 0.53
N SER A 187 3.11 9.80 -0.44
CA SER A 187 4.04 10.91 -0.64
C SER A 187 4.11 11.43 -2.06
N GLY A 188 3.48 10.75 -3.02
CA GLY A 188 3.67 11.04 -4.44
C GLY A 188 5.13 10.89 -4.82
N LEU A 189 5.85 9.91 -4.23
CA LEU A 189 7.30 9.68 -4.38
C LEU A 189 8.21 10.78 -3.78
N TYR A 190 7.67 11.72 -3.00
CA TYR A 190 8.43 12.82 -2.42
C TYR A 190 9.07 12.45 -1.07
N GLY A 191 10.38 12.22 -1.04
CA GLY A 191 11.14 11.86 0.16
C GLY A 191 11.09 12.87 1.31
N ARG A 192 10.68 14.13 1.07
CA ARG A 192 10.53 15.17 2.10
C ARG A 192 9.07 15.52 2.41
N ALA A 193 8.11 14.70 1.97
CA ALA A 193 6.69 14.90 2.24
C ALA A 193 6.41 14.98 3.75
N ARG A 194 5.48 15.86 4.14
CA ARG A 194 5.00 15.99 5.52
C ARG A 194 3.49 16.05 5.58
N SER A 195 2.87 15.15 6.32
CA SER A 195 1.42 15.22 6.59
C SER A 195 1.09 16.23 7.70
N ARG A 196 -0.21 16.48 7.89
CA ARG A 196 -0.71 17.24 9.06
C ARG A 196 -0.40 16.57 10.40
N ALA A 197 -0.33 15.24 10.41
CA ALA A 197 0.12 14.46 11.57
C ALA A 197 1.65 14.42 11.71
N ARG A 198 2.36 15.19 10.87
CA ARG A 198 3.83 15.25 10.77
C ARG A 198 4.48 13.92 10.34
N ALA A 199 3.72 13.04 9.69
CA ALA A 199 4.26 11.85 9.05
C ALA A 199 5.33 12.24 8.00
N LEU A 200 6.37 11.43 7.85
CA LEU A 200 7.64 11.84 7.23
C LEU A 200 7.98 10.99 6.00
N GLY A 201 8.24 11.66 4.89
CA GLY A 201 8.92 11.13 3.71
C GLY A 201 8.14 10.07 2.93
N PHE A 202 8.88 9.16 2.29
CA PHE A 202 8.40 8.26 1.24
C PHE A 202 7.18 7.42 1.63
N CYS A 203 7.24 6.82 2.82
CA CYS A 203 6.18 5.96 3.37
C CYS A 203 5.40 6.62 4.51
N GLN A 204 5.59 7.93 4.74
CA GLN A 204 4.85 8.68 5.76
C GLN A 204 4.92 8.04 7.17
N TRP A 205 6.13 7.72 7.64
CA TRP A 205 6.33 7.26 9.02
C TRP A 205 6.01 8.38 10.03
N LEU A 206 5.26 8.06 11.09
CA LEU A 206 5.12 8.99 12.21
C LEU A 206 6.49 9.24 12.87
N PRO A 207 6.81 10.49 13.28
CA PRO A 207 8.12 10.81 13.85
C PRO A 207 8.49 9.95 15.06
N ARG A 208 7.50 9.62 15.91
CA ARG A 208 7.70 8.74 17.07
C ARG A 208 8.14 7.34 16.65
N ASN A 209 7.52 6.78 15.61
CA ASN A 209 7.79 5.43 15.12
C ASN A 209 9.14 5.39 14.42
N TRP A 210 9.44 6.36 13.54
CA TRP A 210 10.75 6.46 12.89
C TRP A 210 11.89 6.67 13.91
N ASN A 211 11.68 7.50 14.92
CA ASN A 211 12.66 7.67 16.00
C ASN A 211 12.86 6.38 16.81
N ARG A 212 11.85 5.50 16.87
CA ARG A 212 12.00 4.21 17.50
C ARG A 212 12.81 3.24 16.65
N LEU A 213 12.51 3.14 15.35
CA LEU A 213 13.34 2.37 14.41
C LEU A 213 14.80 2.81 14.45
N LYS A 214 15.08 4.12 14.50
CA LYS A 214 16.45 4.65 14.65
C LYS A 214 17.18 4.18 15.92
N ARG A 215 16.46 3.92 17.01
CA ARG A 215 17.07 3.43 18.26
C ARG A 215 17.31 1.93 18.24
N LEU A 216 16.52 1.20 17.46
CA LEU A 216 16.62 -0.25 17.31
C LEU A 216 17.62 -0.66 16.22
N SER A 217 17.75 0.16 15.17
CA SER A 217 18.68 -0.07 14.07
C SER A 217 20.13 0.06 14.56
N PRO A 218 21.03 -0.89 14.22
CA PRO A 218 22.46 -0.75 14.50
C PRO A 218 23.12 0.31 13.61
N TYR A 219 22.44 0.72 12.52
CA TYR A 219 22.94 1.70 11.56
C TYR A 219 22.17 3.00 11.60
N VAL A 220 22.79 4.07 11.08
CA VAL A 220 22.14 5.37 10.92
C VAL A 220 21.16 5.30 9.74
N ILE A 221 19.87 5.54 10.02
CA ILE A 221 18.80 5.56 9.01
C ILE A 221 18.18 6.95 8.87
N GLU A 222 18.02 7.39 7.62
CA GLU A 222 17.58 8.74 7.25
C GLU A 222 16.09 8.78 6.88
N GLY A 223 15.29 9.49 7.67
CA GLY A 223 13.84 9.58 7.48
C GLY A 223 13.37 10.47 6.32
N TYR A 224 14.27 11.04 5.52
CA TYR A 224 13.92 11.83 4.33
C TYR A 224 14.56 11.31 3.04
N ASN A 225 15.09 10.09 3.08
CA ASN A 225 15.68 9.42 1.94
C ASN A 225 14.79 8.25 1.54
N GLN A 226 14.22 8.27 0.33
CA GLN A 226 13.30 7.23 -0.15
C GLN A 226 13.96 5.84 -0.12
N THR A 227 15.18 5.72 -0.63
CA THR A 227 15.90 4.44 -0.68
C THR A 227 16.21 3.90 0.71
N THR A 228 16.40 4.78 1.70
CA THR A 228 16.53 4.35 3.10
C THR A 228 15.21 3.91 3.72
N GLN A 229 14.09 4.56 3.37
CA GLN A 229 12.79 4.19 3.92
C GLN A 229 12.24 2.89 3.32
N ALA A 230 12.39 2.70 2.00
CA ALA A 230 11.83 1.57 1.26
C ALA A 230 11.97 0.21 1.96
N PRO A 231 13.15 -0.22 2.44
CA PRO A 231 13.29 -1.53 3.08
C PRO A 231 12.50 -1.65 4.40
N PHE A 232 12.42 -0.58 5.21
CA PHE A 232 11.62 -0.60 6.45
C PHE A 232 10.11 -0.64 6.18
N CYS A 233 9.66 0.01 5.10
CA CYS A 233 8.26 -0.02 4.70
C CYS A 233 7.88 -1.39 4.15
N ALA A 234 8.77 -1.98 3.34
CA ALA A 234 8.61 -3.33 2.84
C ALA A 234 8.55 -4.34 3.98
N ALA A 235 9.53 -4.34 4.88
CA ALA A 235 9.55 -5.21 6.05
C ALA A 235 8.29 -5.06 6.93
N TYR A 236 7.85 -3.83 7.18
CA TYR A 236 6.66 -3.59 7.99
C TYR A 236 5.39 -4.09 7.29
N LEU A 237 5.26 -3.87 5.98
CA LEU A 237 4.13 -4.39 5.22
C LEU A 237 4.15 -5.92 5.11
N THR A 238 5.32 -6.55 5.05
CA THR A 238 5.45 -8.02 5.14
C THR A 238 4.92 -8.55 6.47
N ILE A 239 5.30 -7.92 7.58
CA ILE A 239 4.79 -8.32 8.91
C ILE A 239 3.27 -8.16 8.99
N LEU A 240 2.75 -7.01 8.58
CA LEU A 240 1.30 -6.76 8.63
C LEU A 240 0.52 -7.67 7.68
N SER A 241 1.01 -7.88 6.45
CA SER A 241 0.32 -8.76 5.49
C SER A 241 0.39 -10.23 5.88
N THR A 242 1.39 -10.63 6.66
CA THR A 242 1.45 -11.96 7.27
C THR A 242 0.43 -12.07 8.41
N MET A 243 0.36 -11.07 9.30
CA MET A 243 -0.62 -11.03 10.40
C MET A 243 -2.07 -11.17 9.93
N TYR A 244 -2.41 -10.53 8.82
CA TYR A 244 -3.77 -10.54 8.29
C TYR A 244 -4.02 -11.56 7.17
N ASP A 245 -2.96 -12.24 6.73
CA ASP A 245 -2.92 -12.97 5.46
C ASP A 245 -3.51 -12.17 4.26
N SER A 246 -3.29 -10.86 4.24
CA SER A 246 -3.82 -9.97 3.20
C SER A 246 -3.13 -8.61 3.22
N TYR A 247 -2.84 -8.03 2.05
CA TYR A 247 -2.35 -6.66 1.95
C TYR A 247 -3.44 -5.62 2.22
N ILE A 248 -4.73 -5.96 2.10
CA ILE A 248 -5.86 -5.02 2.23
C ILE A 248 -5.96 -4.42 3.65
N PRO A 249 -6.19 -5.21 4.72
CA PRO A 249 -6.18 -4.72 6.09
C PRO A 249 -4.77 -4.29 6.52
N ALA A 250 -3.69 -4.89 5.99
CA ALA A 250 -2.32 -4.51 6.31
C ALA A 250 -2.00 -3.06 5.89
N LEU A 251 -2.31 -2.68 4.65
CA LEU A 251 -2.19 -1.31 4.15
C LEU A 251 -3.07 -0.37 4.97
N SER A 252 -4.28 -0.80 5.29
CA SER A 252 -5.22 0.00 6.06
C SER A 252 -4.74 0.21 7.49
N GLU A 253 -4.05 -0.76 8.09
CA GLU A 253 -3.45 -0.65 9.41
C GLU A 253 -2.25 0.28 9.38
N HIS A 254 -1.40 0.15 8.36
CA HIS A 254 -0.30 1.07 8.14
C HIS A 254 -0.78 2.53 8.16
N HIS A 255 -1.93 2.82 7.52
CA HIS A 255 -2.51 4.16 7.52
C HIS A 255 -3.25 4.50 8.83
N ALA A 256 -4.15 3.64 9.30
CA ALA A 256 -5.16 3.98 10.31
C ALA A 256 -4.83 3.48 11.72
N GLY A 257 -3.80 2.65 11.87
CA GLY A 257 -3.39 2.03 13.13
C GLY A 257 -4.18 0.75 13.48
N GLY A 258 -3.51 -0.20 14.12
CA GLY A 258 -4.01 -1.55 14.33
C GLY A 258 -5.26 -1.67 15.18
N VAL A 259 -5.48 -0.79 16.18
CA VAL A 259 -6.73 -0.80 16.96
C VAL A 259 -7.94 -0.42 16.11
N ASN A 260 -7.77 0.51 15.16
CA ASN A 260 -8.89 0.93 14.31
C ASN A 260 -9.23 -0.17 13.30
N VAL A 261 -8.22 -0.77 12.66
CA VAL A 261 -8.43 -1.86 11.70
C VAL A 261 -8.90 -3.14 12.39
N GLY A 262 -8.36 -3.48 13.55
CA GLY A 262 -8.84 -4.64 14.33
C GLY A 262 -10.33 -4.52 14.68
N ARG A 263 -10.82 -3.33 15.07
CA ARG A 263 -12.27 -3.12 15.27
C ARG A 263 -13.08 -3.31 13.99
N THR A 264 -12.55 -2.86 12.85
CA THR A 264 -13.17 -3.06 11.54
C THR A 264 -13.29 -4.56 11.26
N VAL A 265 -12.21 -5.33 11.39
CA VAL A 265 -12.20 -6.78 11.16
C VAL A 265 -13.17 -7.49 12.10
N VAL A 266 -13.11 -7.23 13.42
CA VAL A 266 -14.05 -7.81 14.41
C VAL A 266 -15.52 -7.49 14.11
N ASN A 267 -15.83 -6.27 13.68
CA ASN A 267 -17.20 -5.94 13.28
C ASN A 267 -17.63 -6.70 12.02
N GLY A 268 -16.74 -6.90 11.05
CA GLY A 268 -17.05 -7.67 9.84
C GLY A 268 -17.19 -9.16 10.09
N GLU A 269 -16.45 -9.71 11.04
CA GLU A 269 -16.64 -11.08 11.55
C GLU A 269 -18.06 -11.24 12.10
N ARG A 270 -18.53 -10.29 12.94
CA ARG A 270 -19.91 -10.26 13.44
C ARG A 270 -20.97 -10.10 12.35
N LEU A 271 -20.59 -9.57 11.19
CA LEU A 271 -21.45 -9.47 10.01
C LEU A 271 -21.39 -10.72 9.11
N GLY A 272 -20.67 -11.76 9.51
CA GLY A 272 -20.58 -13.03 8.78
C GLY A 272 -19.44 -13.11 7.75
N GLY A 273 -18.43 -12.24 7.85
CA GLY A 273 -17.23 -12.32 7.02
C GLY A 273 -16.46 -13.63 7.24
N ARG A 274 -16.33 -14.44 6.18
CA ARG A 274 -15.75 -15.80 6.24
C ARG A 274 -14.23 -15.83 6.38
N ASP A 275 -13.55 -14.78 5.95
CA ASP A 275 -12.10 -14.62 6.00
C ASP A 275 -11.75 -13.15 6.29
N THR A 276 -10.48 -12.86 6.56
CA THR A 276 -10.02 -11.51 6.93
C THR A 276 -10.34 -10.45 5.86
N ARG A 277 -10.40 -10.82 4.57
CA ARG A 277 -10.70 -9.88 3.47
C ARG A 277 -12.17 -9.48 3.51
N ALA A 278 -13.07 -10.46 3.59
CA ALA A 278 -14.50 -10.24 3.73
C ALA A 278 -14.83 -9.49 5.02
N GLN A 279 -14.22 -9.89 6.14
CA GLN A 279 -14.35 -9.21 7.44
C GLN A 279 -13.92 -7.75 7.34
N TYR A 280 -12.77 -7.47 6.71
CA TYR A 280 -12.33 -6.09 6.53
C TYR A 280 -13.35 -5.26 5.72
N PHE A 281 -13.83 -5.75 4.57
CA PHE A 281 -14.73 -4.98 3.72
C PHE A 281 -16.11 -4.74 4.35
N LEU A 282 -16.73 -5.79 4.90
CA LEU A 282 -18.01 -5.69 5.59
C LEU A 282 -17.92 -4.73 6.79
N GLY A 283 -16.89 -4.90 7.61
CA GLY A 283 -16.65 -4.01 8.76
C GLY A 283 -16.34 -2.58 8.35
N SER A 284 -15.65 -2.38 7.22
CA SER A 284 -15.29 -1.05 6.70
C SER A 284 -16.52 -0.28 6.24
N ASP A 285 -17.44 -0.96 5.53
CA ASP A 285 -18.73 -0.39 5.16
C ASP A 285 -19.58 -0.08 6.37
N PHE A 286 -19.68 -1.02 7.32
CA PHE A 286 -20.39 -0.81 8.56
C PHE A 286 -19.89 0.44 9.31
N ALA A 287 -18.57 0.56 9.51
CA ALA A 287 -17.95 1.71 10.15
C ALA A 287 -18.22 3.02 9.39
N ARG A 288 -18.15 2.99 8.05
CA ARG A 288 -18.40 4.16 7.18
C ARG A 288 -19.86 4.60 7.25
N THR A 289 -20.81 3.67 7.18
CA THR A 289 -22.25 3.95 7.18
C THR A 289 -22.70 4.46 8.56
N LEU A 290 -22.28 3.83 9.65
CA LEU A 290 -22.59 4.30 11.00
C LEU A 290 -22.10 5.72 11.26
N ARG A 291 -20.91 6.06 10.75
CA ARG A 291 -20.37 7.40 10.86
C ARG A 291 -21.21 8.43 10.09
N GLY A 292 -21.81 8.01 8.98
CA GLY A 292 -22.75 8.80 8.18
C GLY A 292 -24.14 8.96 8.82
N ILE A 293 -24.54 8.03 9.69
CA ILE A 293 -25.78 8.10 10.46
C ILE A 293 -25.59 8.98 11.70
N ALA A 294 -24.62 8.66 12.56
CA ALA A 294 -24.42 9.38 13.82
C ALA A 294 -22.96 9.37 14.29
N LEU A 295 -22.25 10.48 14.02
CA LEU A 295 -20.81 10.63 14.27
C LEU A 295 -20.36 10.38 15.72
N ARG A 296 -21.20 10.66 16.72
CA ARG A 296 -20.85 10.52 18.14
C ARG A 296 -21.41 9.22 18.76
N ARG A 297 -22.63 8.83 18.38
CA ARG A 297 -23.37 7.72 19.00
C ARG A 297 -22.64 6.39 18.87
N TYR A 298 -22.13 6.09 17.68
CA TYR A 298 -21.47 4.82 17.37
C TYR A 298 -19.95 4.89 17.39
N ARG A 299 -19.37 5.98 17.92
CA ARG A 299 -17.91 6.21 17.90
C ARG A 299 -17.11 5.09 18.56
N ALA A 300 -17.68 4.34 19.50
CA ALA A 300 -16.98 3.20 20.10
C ALA A 300 -16.76 2.05 19.10
N LEU A 301 -17.56 1.94 18.03
CA LEU A 301 -17.43 0.87 17.04
C LEU A 301 -16.32 1.13 16.01
N TYR A 302 -16.07 2.41 15.65
CA TYR A 302 -15.08 2.75 14.61
C TYR A 302 -13.98 3.75 15.04
N ARG A 303 -14.13 4.40 16.20
CA ARG A 303 -13.20 5.42 16.73
C ARG A 303 -12.82 6.49 15.69
N THR A 304 -11.60 6.43 15.18
CA THR A 304 -11.08 7.38 14.18
C THR A 304 -11.12 6.83 12.77
N TYR A 305 -11.39 5.53 12.59
CA TYR A 305 -11.64 4.94 11.29
C TYR A 305 -12.77 5.70 10.58
N GLY A 306 -12.57 5.98 9.30
CA GLY A 306 -13.51 6.79 8.53
C GLY A 306 -13.19 6.76 7.05
N ARG A 307 -13.84 7.65 6.29
CA ARG A 307 -13.84 7.61 4.82
C ARG A 307 -12.45 7.49 4.19
N ARG A 308 -11.43 8.18 4.71
CA ARG A 308 -10.07 8.08 4.14
C ARG A 308 -9.42 6.73 4.41
N SER A 309 -9.60 6.18 5.61
CA SER A 309 -9.08 4.86 5.99
C SER A 309 -9.74 3.76 5.16
N ALA A 310 -11.06 3.84 4.97
CA ALA A 310 -11.83 2.88 4.18
C ALA A 310 -11.34 2.78 2.72
N LEU A 311 -10.98 3.90 2.12
CA LEU A 311 -10.55 4.00 0.72
C LEU A 311 -9.06 3.74 0.51
N TYR A 312 -8.28 3.55 1.58
CA TYR A 312 -6.82 3.55 1.44
C TYR A 312 -6.30 2.38 0.64
N ALA A 313 -6.74 1.16 0.96
CA ALA A 313 -6.37 -0.03 0.21
C ALA A 313 -6.84 0.08 -1.26
N GLU A 314 -8.06 0.57 -1.51
CA GLU A 314 -8.56 0.80 -2.87
C GLU A 314 -7.66 1.78 -3.65
N MET A 315 -7.23 2.87 -3.01
CA MET A 315 -6.31 3.84 -3.62
C MET A 315 -4.96 3.22 -3.97
N VAL A 316 -4.40 2.38 -3.09
CA VAL A 316 -3.12 1.71 -3.35
C VAL A 316 -3.27 0.71 -4.49
N PHE A 317 -4.26 -0.19 -4.43
CA PHE A 317 -4.48 -1.19 -5.47
C PHE A 317 -4.80 -0.56 -6.83
N GLY A 318 -5.61 0.50 -6.86
CA GLY A 318 -5.88 1.25 -8.10
C GLY A 318 -4.62 1.87 -8.70
N ASN A 319 -3.65 2.28 -7.87
CA ASN A 319 -2.41 2.91 -8.33
C ASN A 319 -1.30 1.92 -8.73
N MET A 320 -1.51 0.60 -8.60
CA MET A 320 -0.59 -0.38 -9.18
C MET A 320 -0.45 -0.19 -10.70
N TYR A 321 -1.52 0.22 -11.38
CA TYR A 321 -1.47 0.57 -12.80
C TYR A 321 -0.47 1.71 -13.06
N ASN A 322 -0.54 2.78 -12.28
CA ASN A 322 0.35 3.94 -12.45
C ASN A 322 1.82 3.57 -12.21
N VAL A 323 2.11 2.68 -11.25
CA VAL A 323 3.47 2.15 -11.06
C VAL A 323 3.95 1.45 -12.32
N ARG A 324 3.15 0.51 -12.87
CA ARG A 324 3.52 -0.24 -14.07
C ARG A 324 3.76 0.69 -15.26
N GLN A 325 2.89 1.66 -15.48
CA GLN A 325 3.06 2.64 -16.56
C GLN A 325 4.36 3.43 -16.39
N LEU A 326 4.60 3.99 -15.20
CA LEU A 326 5.81 4.77 -14.94
C LEU A 326 7.09 3.95 -15.15
N MET A 327 7.12 2.70 -14.70
CA MET A 327 8.25 1.80 -14.90
C MET A 327 8.49 1.45 -16.36
N ARG A 328 7.43 1.25 -17.14
CA ARG A 328 7.49 0.98 -18.59
C ARG A 328 7.95 2.17 -19.41
N GLU A 329 7.42 3.35 -19.11
CA GLU A 329 7.59 4.56 -19.92
C GLU A 329 8.88 5.32 -19.55
N THR A 330 9.44 5.06 -18.37
CA THR A 330 10.65 5.73 -17.88
C THR A 330 11.84 4.77 -17.92
N PRO A 331 12.94 5.10 -18.62
CA PRO A 331 14.19 4.36 -18.47
C PRO A 331 14.62 4.31 -17.00
N GLN A 332 14.87 3.10 -16.49
CA GLN A 332 15.24 2.91 -15.09
C GLN A 332 16.75 3.15 -14.90
N SER A 333 17.09 3.76 -13.76
CA SER A 333 18.45 4.07 -13.34
C SER A 333 18.83 3.19 -12.16
N ASP A 334 20.06 2.67 -12.16
CA ASP A 334 20.57 1.86 -11.05
C ASP A 334 20.80 2.74 -9.80
N ILE A 335 20.64 2.15 -8.61
CA ILE A 335 20.97 2.78 -7.33
C ILE A 335 21.90 1.82 -6.59
N HIS A 336 23.10 2.29 -6.26
CA HIS A 336 24.02 1.60 -5.38
C HIS A 336 24.03 2.27 -4.01
N ALA A 337 24.10 1.47 -2.94
CA ALA A 337 24.20 1.91 -1.57
C ALA A 337 25.57 1.55 -0.98
N MET A 338 26.24 2.53 -0.39
CA MET A 338 27.53 2.35 0.28
C MET A 338 27.45 2.74 1.75
N ARG A 339 27.91 1.87 2.64
CA ARG A 339 28.01 2.17 4.08
C ARG A 339 29.25 3.00 4.35
N VAL A 340 29.08 4.30 4.60
CA VAL A 340 30.23 5.19 4.76
C VAL A 340 30.96 4.92 6.09
N PRO A 341 32.29 4.67 6.10
CA PRO A 341 33.00 4.28 7.31
C PRO A 341 33.27 5.46 8.28
N ARG A 342 33.12 6.69 7.80
CA ARG A 342 33.34 7.94 8.52
C ARG A 342 32.36 9.02 8.05
N ASN A 343 32.31 10.14 8.76
CA ASN A 343 31.55 11.30 8.29
C ASN A 343 32.15 11.80 6.97
N THR A 344 31.38 11.76 5.89
CA THR A 344 31.85 12.12 4.54
C THR A 344 31.12 13.35 4.05
N SER A 345 31.86 14.43 3.77
CA SER A 345 31.28 15.69 3.34
C SER A 345 30.65 15.58 1.94
N LEU A 346 29.63 16.39 1.65
CA LEU A 346 29.02 16.46 0.32
C LEU A 346 30.02 16.89 -0.76
N SER A 347 31.00 17.74 -0.43
CA SER A 347 32.07 18.12 -1.36
C SER A 347 32.96 16.92 -1.69
N THR A 348 33.32 16.12 -0.70
CA THR A 348 34.10 14.89 -0.91
C THR A 348 33.34 13.89 -1.79
N VAL A 349 32.02 13.72 -1.57
CA VAL A 349 31.21 12.84 -2.43
C VAL A 349 31.18 13.35 -3.87
N VAL A 350 30.97 14.66 -4.08
CA VAL A 350 30.97 15.28 -5.42
C VAL A 350 32.32 15.12 -6.11
N GLU A 351 33.41 15.36 -5.40
CA GLU A 351 34.78 15.23 -5.91
C GLU A 351 35.08 13.80 -6.34
N LEU A 352 34.79 12.81 -5.49
CA LEU A 352 35.09 11.41 -5.78
C LEU A 352 34.19 10.84 -6.87
N SER A 353 32.89 11.17 -6.86
CA SER A 353 31.93 10.61 -7.83
C SER A 353 31.91 11.32 -9.18
N GLY A 354 32.44 12.55 -9.27
CA GLY A 354 32.30 13.40 -10.45
C GLY A 354 30.87 13.89 -10.69
N LEU A 355 29.91 13.55 -9.84
CA LEU A 355 28.51 13.94 -9.99
C LEU A 355 28.26 15.36 -9.53
N SER A 356 27.30 16.04 -10.17
CA SER A 356 26.87 17.35 -9.69
C SER A 356 26.26 17.25 -8.28
N ARG A 357 26.38 18.33 -7.50
CA ARG A 357 25.71 18.44 -6.18
C ARG A 357 24.21 18.17 -6.25
N ARG A 358 23.56 18.55 -7.36
CA ARG A 358 22.13 18.32 -7.60
C ARG A 358 21.85 16.82 -7.74
N GLU A 359 22.70 16.10 -8.46
CA GLU A 359 22.55 14.67 -8.68
C GLU A 359 22.79 13.87 -7.41
N VAL A 360 23.87 14.17 -6.66
CA VAL A 360 24.09 13.53 -5.35
C VAL A 360 22.89 13.73 -4.42
N LYS A 361 22.29 14.92 -4.40
CA LYS A 361 21.07 15.21 -3.61
C LYS A 361 19.78 14.60 -4.17
N ARG A 362 19.76 14.18 -5.44
CA ARG A 362 18.63 13.47 -6.03
C ARG A 362 18.57 12.05 -5.49
N TYR A 363 19.71 11.36 -5.41
CA TYR A 363 19.85 10.05 -4.76
C TYR A 363 19.79 10.14 -3.23
N ASN A 364 20.24 11.26 -2.65
CA ASN A 364 20.29 11.46 -1.19
C ASN A 364 19.51 12.70 -0.74
N PRO A 365 18.17 12.70 -0.79
CA PRO A 365 17.40 13.89 -0.46
C PRO A 365 17.43 14.28 1.02
N ALA A 366 17.87 13.40 1.92
CA ALA A 366 18.15 13.76 3.31
C ALA A 366 19.49 14.50 3.48
N LEU A 367 20.41 14.40 2.51
CA LEU A 367 21.76 14.95 2.60
C LEU A 367 21.76 16.48 2.54
N VAL A 368 22.24 17.09 3.63
CA VAL A 368 22.40 18.56 3.74
C VAL A 368 23.86 18.97 3.55
N ARG A 369 24.76 18.49 4.41
CA ARG A 369 26.19 18.86 4.45
C ARG A 369 27.14 17.67 4.35
N GLN A 370 26.82 16.56 5.01
CA GLN A 370 27.64 15.37 5.06
C GLN A 370 26.78 14.13 5.29
N VAL A 371 27.26 12.98 4.85
CA VAL A 371 26.73 11.66 5.19
C VAL A 371 27.35 11.26 6.53
N PRO A 372 26.55 10.96 7.57
CA PRO A 372 27.08 10.49 8.84
C PRO A 372 27.80 9.14 8.72
N ARG A 373 28.78 8.89 9.57
CA ARG A 373 29.39 7.56 9.74
C ARG A 373 28.30 6.50 9.92
N ASN A 374 28.48 5.36 9.25
CA ASN A 374 27.58 4.21 9.23
C ASN A 374 26.19 4.49 8.62
N ALA A 375 25.96 5.64 8.00
CA ALA A 375 24.79 5.84 7.13
C ALA A 375 25.07 5.28 5.73
N ALA A 376 24.00 4.98 4.99
CA ALA A 376 24.11 4.62 3.58
C ALA A 376 24.16 5.88 2.71
N LEU A 377 25.12 5.92 1.78
CA LEU A 377 25.18 6.87 0.67
C LEU A 377 24.69 6.19 -0.60
N TYR A 378 23.80 6.84 -1.34
CA TYR A 378 23.23 6.29 -2.57
C TYR A 378 23.76 7.01 -3.80
N LEU A 379 24.20 6.29 -4.83
CA LEU A 379 24.73 6.86 -6.10
C LEU A 379 24.34 5.97 -7.30
N PRO A 380 24.43 6.47 -8.55
CA PRO A 380 24.22 5.65 -9.75
C PRO A 380 25.31 4.60 -10.01
N MET A 381 26.41 4.61 -9.25
CA MET A 381 27.46 3.59 -9.32
C MET A 381 28.01 3.26 -7.94
N TYR A 382 28.46 2.02 -7.78
CA TYR A 382 29.25 1.63 -6.61
C TYR A 382 30.65 2.25 -6.66
N MET A 383 31.14 2.69 -5.51
CA MET A 383 32.46 3.27 -5.35
C MET A 383 33.10 2.79 -4.04
N GLU A 384 34.08 1.90 -4.13
CA GLU A 384 34.78 1.32 -2.98
C GLU A 384 35.38 2.40 -2.05
N ALA A 385 35.89 3.49 -2.61
CA ALA A 385 36.44 4.63 -1.86
C ALA A 385 35.42 5.32 -0.93
N LEU A 386 34.11 5.12 -1.15
CA LEU A 386 33.04 5.72 -0.36
C LEU A 386 32.47 4.77 0.70
N GLY A 387 32.79 3.48 0.67
CA GLY A 387 32.40 2.51 1.69
C GLY A 387 32.04 1.13 1.14
N GLU A 388 31.65 0.25 2.05
CA GLU A 388 31.23 -1.12 1.74
C GLU A 388 29.93 -1.15 0.93
N ASP A 389 29.84 -2.06 -0.04
CA ASP A 389 28.62 -2.27 -0.82
C ASP A 389 27.51 -2.93 0.02
N VAL A 390 26.47 -2.15 0.30
CA VAL A 390 25.27 -2.57 1.02
C VAL A 390 24.04 -2.63 0.11
N THR A 391 24.26 -2.71 -1.22
CA THR A 391 23.22 -2.85 -2.25
C THR A 391 22.69 -4.28 -2.31
N PHE A 392 22.02 -4.72 -1.25
CA PHE A 392 21.58 -6.12 -1.09
C PHE A 392 20.57 -6.58 -2.16
N TRP A 393 19.83 -5.65 -2.80
CA TRP A 393 18.85 -5.98 -3.83
C TRP A 393 19.48 -6.26 -5.21
N HIS A 394 20.77 -5.95 -5.40
CA HIS A 394 21.51 -6.32 -6.62
C HIS A 394 22.05 -7.75 -6.60
N ARG A 395 22.10 -8.37 -5.42
CA ARG A 395 22.63 -9.73 -5.21
C ARG A 395 21.49 -10.68 -4.87
N PRO A 396 21.57 -11.98 -5.19
CA PRO A 396 20.63 -12.97 -4.65
C PRO A 396 20.60 -12.94 -3.11
N PRO A 397 19.46 -13.22 -2.47
CA PRO A 397 19.40 -13.31 -1.01
C PRO A 397 20.23 -14.51 -0.54
N SER A 398 20.79 -14.44 0.68
CA SER A 398 21.40 -15.62 1.29
C SER A 398 20.36 -16.72 1.49
N ALA A 399 20.81 -17.98 1.53
CA ALA A 399 19.90 -19.11 1.71
C ALA A 399 19.17 -19.05 3.06
N GLU A 400 19.88 -18.60 4.10
CA GLU A 400 19.38 -18.44 5.47
C GLU A 400 18.30 -17.36 5.54
N TYR A 401 18.54 -16.21 4.91
CA TYR A 401 17.54 -15.14 4.84
C TYR A 401 16.31 -15.58 4.04
N ALA A 402 16.51 -16.24 2.89
CA ALA A 402 15.42 -16.72 2.07
C ALA A 402 14.57 -17.77 2.79
N ALA A 403 15.18 -18.67 3.57
CA ALA A 403 14.48 -19.64 4.40
C ALA A 403 13.69 -18.96 5.52
N ALA A 404 14.30 -18.02 6.26
CA ALA A 404 13.61 -17.26 7.31
C ALA A 404 12.41 -16.47 6.76
N LEU A 405 12.56 -15.84 5.58
CA LEU A 405 11.47 -15.13 4.91
C LEU A 405 10.36 -16.06 4.47
N ALA A 406 10.69 -17.21 3.85
CA ALA A 406 9.70 -18.18 3.41
C ALA A 406 8.86 -18.70 4.58
N ASP A 407 9.50 -19.11 5.66
CA ASP A 407 8.82 -19.57 6.87
C ASP A 407 7.95 -18.46 7.48
N PHE A 408 8.47 -17.22 7.52
CA PHE A 408 7.76 -16.09 8.10
C PHE A 408 6.47 -15.75 7.32
N VAL A 409 6.55 -15.63 5.99
CA VAL A 409 5.36 -15.26 5.18
C VAL A 409 4.32 -16.36 5.09
N SER A 410 4.71 -17.59 5.43
CA SER A 410 3.87 -18.78 5.53
C SER A 410 3.36 -19.06 6.94
N LEU A 411 3.57 -18.16 7.91
CA LEU A 411 3.01 -18.31 9.24
C LEU A 411 1.47 -18.41 9.17
N ASP A 412 0.98 -19.55 9.64
CA ASP A 412 -0.44 -19.83 9.77
C ASP A 412 -0.88 -19.51 11.21
N ALA A 413 -1.17 -18.24 11.45
CA ALA A 413 -1.63 -17.72 12.73
C ALA A 413 -2.72 -16.68 12.51
N THR A 414 -3.77 -16.76 13.31
CA THR A 414 -4.90 -15.83 13.33
C THR A 414 -4.49 -14.46 13.87
N VAL A 415 -5.23 -13.41 13.51
CA VAL A 415 -5.00 -12.05 14.00
C VAL A 415 -5.09 -11.99 15.53
N GLU A 416 -5.96 -12.81 16.13
CA GLU A 416 -6.11 -13.01 17.56
C GLU A 416 -4.83 -13.53 18.20
N GLU A 417 -4.25 -14.59 17.66
CA GLU A 417 -2.98 -15.17 18.14
C GLU A 417 -1.85 -14.15 18.08
N TRP A 418 -1.77 -13.35 17.01
CA TRP A 418 -0.79 -12.26 16.91
C TRP A 418 -0.91 -11.19 18.02
N HIS A 419 -2.06 -11.09 18.68
CA HIS A 419 -2.29 -10.17 19.80
C HIS A 419 -2.16 -10.85 21.16
N ASP A 420 -1.96 -12.17 21.21
CA ASP A 420 -1.65 -12.91 22.42
C ASP A 420 -0.20 -12.62 22.86
N PRO A 421 0.05 -12.29 24.13
CA PRO A 421 1.41 -12.12 24.65
C PRO A 421 2.35 -13.31 24.37
N ALA A 422 1.85 -14.55 24.30
CA ALA A 422 2.65 -15.73 24.01
C ALA A 422 3.23 -15.73 22.58
N PHE A 423 2.56 -15.05 21.64
CA PHE A 423 3.05 -14.96 20.26
C PHE A 423 4.30 -14.08 20.14
N GLU A 424 4.63 -13.30 21.17
CA GLU A 424 5.91 -12.59 21.24
C GLU A 424 7.08 -13.56 21.06
N GLU A 425 7.05 -14.76 21.64
CA GLU A 425 8.13 -15.75 21.53
C GLU A 425 8.40 -16.14 20.07
N THR A 426 7.34 -16.39 19.30
CA THR A 426 7.42 -16.65 17.86
C THR A 426 8.10 -15.49 17.14
N LEU A 427 7.71 -14.25 17.43
CA LEU A 427 8.31 -13.07 16.81
C LEU A 427 9.77 -12.87 17.22
N GLN A 428 10.13 -13.14 18.48
CA GLN A 428 11.53 -13.08 18.94
C GLN A 428 12.39 -14.11 18.21
N HIS A 429 11.87 -15.32 18.01
CA HIS A 429 12.55 -16.37 17.25
C HIS A 429 12.83 -15.92 15.80
N PHE A 430 11.85 -15.35 15.10
CA PHE A 430 12.09 -14.82 13.75
C PHE A 430 13.04 -13.63 13.75
N ARG A 431 12.93 -12.72 14.73
CA ARG A 431 13.87 -11.60 14.88
C ARG A 431 15.30 -12.10 14.95
N GLU A 432 15.56 -13.13 15.75
CA GLU A 432 16.88 -13.74 15.92
C GLU A 432 17.34 -14.41 14.62
N ARG A 433 16.49 -15.23 13.99
CA ARG A 433 16.79 -15.85 12.69
C ARG A 433 17.17 -14.84 11.61
N PHE A 434 16.49 -13.70 11.54
CA PHE A 434 16.83 -12.64 10.60
C PHE A 434 18.11 -11.89 10.98
N ALA A 435 18.38 -11.71 12.28
CA ALA A 435 19.62 -11.09 12.73
C ALA A 435 20.84 -11.99 12.46
N ASP A 436 20.69 -13.30 12.65
CA ASP A 436 21.75 -14.31 12.49
C ASP A 436 22.20 -14.49 11.04
N THR A 437 21.43 -14.00 10.05
CA THR A 437 21.88 -14.01 8.65
C THR A 437 23.09 -13.11 8.43
N GLY A 438 23.32 -12.11 9.30
CA GLY A 438 24.40 -11.13 9.16
C GLY A 438 24.27 -10.24 7.92
N THR A 439 23.09 -10.18 7.28
CA THR A 439 22.85 -9.40 6.07
C THR A 439 22.14 -8.07 6.36
N GLU A 440 22.16 -7.15 5.39
CA GLU A 440 21.47 -5.85 5.49
C GLU A 440 19.95 -6.03 5.56
N GLU A 441 19.38 -6.87 4.70
CA GLU A 441 17.97 -7.20 4.69
C GLU A 441 17.55 -7.95 5.98
N GLY A 442 18.39 -8.84 6.51
CA GLY A 442 18.17 -9.51 7.79
C GLY A 442 18.14 -8.51 8.95
N THR A 443 19.09 -7.58 8.98
CA THR A 443 19.13 -6.49 9.96
C THR A 443 17.87 -5.63 9.92
N VAL A 444 17.36 -5.29 8.72
CA VAL A 444 16.11 -4.52 8.57
C VAL A 444 14.91 -5.31 9.08
N MET A 445 14.78 -6.59 8.71
CA MET A 445 13.69 -7.44 9.20
C MET A 445 13.72 -7.56 10.72
N ALA A 446 14.87 -7.89 11.31
CA ALA A 446 15.05 -7.99 12.75
C ALA A 446 14.71 -6.67 13.47
N THR A 447 15.19 -5.54 12.94
CA THR A 447 14.87 -4.20 13.49
C THR A 447 13.37 -3.92 13.46
N THR A 448 12.70 -4.28 12.36
CA THR A 448 11.27 -4.00 12.17
C THR A 448 10.40 -4.94 13.01
N ILE A 449 10.78 -6.21 13.15
CA ILE A 449 10.11 -7.15 14.07
C ILE A 449 10.28 -6.68 15.52
N ALA A 450 11.48 -6.24 15.93
CA ALA A 450 11.69 -5.67 17.26
C ALA A 450 10.82 -4.42 17.51
N PHE A 451 10.59 -3.61 16.47
CA PHE A 451 9.65 -2.48 16.53
C PHE A 451 8.20 -2.96 16.71
N VAL A 452 7.78 -4.00 16.00
CA VAL A 452 6.41 -4.55 16.11
C VAL A 452 6.19 -5.23 17.45
N ILE A 453 7.13 -6.04 17.94
CA ILE A 453 7.07 -6.64 19.29
C ILE A 453 6.90 -5.55 20.34
N ASP A 454 7.68 -4.47 20.24
CA ASP A 454 7.54 -3.37 21.18
C ASP A 454 6.17 -2.66 21.09
N ASP A 455 5.65 -2.47 19.88
CA ASP A 455 4.32 -1.89 19.70
C ASP A 455 3.23 -2.82 20.28
N LEU A 456 3.31 -4.12 20.04
CA LEU A 456 2.35 -5.10 20.57
C LEU A 456 2.42 -5.22 22.10
N SER A 457 3.62 -5.33 22.67
CA SER A 457 3.83 -5.49 24.12
C SER A 457 3.55 -4.22 24.93
N ARG A 458 3.88 -3.03 24.40
CA ARG A 458 3.68 -1.76 25.12
C ARG A 458 2.34 -1.11 24.82
N SER A 459 1.73 -1.41 23.68
CA SER A 459 0.39 -0.91 23.41
C SER A 459 -0.63 -1.76 24.16
N ARG A 460 -1.73 -1.14 24.58
CA ARG A 460 -2.90 -1.88 25.05
C ARG A 460 -3.69 -2.51 23.89
N ARG A 461 -3.09 -2.71 22.70
CA ARG A 461 -3.82 -3.10 21.49
C ARG A 461 -4.57 -4.41 21.68
N GLY A 462 -3.87 -5.48 22.07
CA GLY A 462 -4.47 -6.79 22.29
C GLY A 462 -5.61 -6.73 23.30
N ALA A 463 -5.34 -6.18 24.49
CA ALA A 463 -6.36 -5.98 25.53
C ALA A 463 -7.56 -5.12 25.06
N ILE A 464 -7.34 -4.07 24.26
CA ILE A 464 -8.43 -3.23 23.72
C ILE A 464 -9.29 -4.01 22.73
N LEU A 465 -8.69 -4.87 21.89
CA LEU A 465 -9.41 -5.65 20.90
C LEU A 465 -10.13 -6.84 21.55
N ASP A 466 -9.52 -7.45 22.57
CA ASP A 466 -10.15 -8.47 23.40
C ASP A 466 -11.38 -7.91 24.13
N GLU A 467 -11.25 -6.79 24.85
CA GLU A 467 -12.40 -6.08 25.46
C GLU A 467 -13.46 -5.72 24.41
N PHE A 468 -13.03 -5.31 23.21
CA PHE A 468 -13.96 -4.98 22.14
C PHE A 468 -14.72 -6.21 21.61
N ARG A 469 -14.10 -7.40 21.59
CA ARG A 469 -14.74 -8.65 21.20
C ARG A 469 -15.75 -9.13 22.25
N THR A 470 -15.37 -9.07 23.53
CA THR A 470 -16.09 -9.74 24.64
C THR A 470 -17.08 -8.83 25.38
N SER A 471 -17.03 -7.50 25.22
CA SER A 471 -17.90 -6.60 25.96
C SER A 471 -19.36 -6.65 25.51
N ASP A 472 -20.28 -7.03 26.42
CA ASP A 472 -21.74 -6.97 26.20
C ASP A 472 -22.21 -5.59 25.74
N ARG A 473 -21.66 -4.53 26.35
CA ARG A 473 -21.97 -3.15 25.98
C ARG A 473 -21.59 -2.85 24.52
N VAL A 474 -20.48 -3.39 24.03
CA VAL A 474 -20.06 -3.23 22.64
C VAL A 474 -20.98 -4.01 21.71
N LEU A 475 -21.36 -5.24 22.09
CA LEU A 475 -22.30 -6.06 21.34
C LEU A 475 -23.68 -5.40 21.22
N GLU A 476 -24.24 -4.88 22.32
CA GLU A 476 -25.49 -4.12 22.31
C GLU A 476 -25.40 -2.89 21.39
N LEU A 477 -24.27 -2.17 21.44
CA LEU A 477 -24.05 -1.01 20.58
C LEU A 477 -23.93 -1.40 19.10
N PHE A 478 -23.30 -2.54 18.81
CA PHE A 478 -23.19 -3.11 17.49
C PHE A 478 -24.57 -3.45 16.92
N GLU A 479 -25.40 -4.19 17.67
CA GLU A 479 -26.78 -4.55 17.23
C GLU A 479 -27.66 -3.33 17.03
N ARG A 480 -27.53 -2.30 17.87
CA ARG A 480 -28.20 -1.01 17.65
C ARG A 480 -27.70 -0.30 16.39
N GLY A 481 -26.40 -0.40 16.12
CA GLY A 481 -25.80 0.14 14.91
C GLY A 481 -26.34 -0.54 13.66
N ARG A 482 -26.39 -1.88 13.65
CA ARG A 482 -26.92 -2.70 12.56
C ARG A 482 -28.37 -2.35 12.24
N ARG A 483 -29.26 -2.33 13.25
CA ARG A 483 -30.66 -1.91 13.07
C ARG A 483 -30.80 -0.51 12.50
N ALA A 484 -29.98 0.45 12.96
CA ALA A 484 -30.02 1.81 12.43
C ALA A 484 -29.55 1.93 10.97
N ILE A 485 -28.77 0.96 10.47
CA ILE A 485 -28.43 0.86 9.05
C ILE A 485 -29.62 0.28 8.27
N GLU A 486 -30.20 -0.81 8.75
CA GLU A 486 -31.37 -1.46 8.14
C GLU A 486 -32.54 -0.49 8.01
N GLU A 487 -32.89 0.22 9.09
CA GLU A 487 -33.92 1.28 9.11
C GLU A 487 -33.64 2.38 8.08
N ARG A 488 -32.37 2.63 7.73
CA ARG A 488 -32.01 3.65 6.74
C ARG A 488 -32.05 3.12 5.31
N GLU A 489 -31.89 1.82 5.10
CA GLU A 489 -31.98 1.20 3.77
C GLU A 489 -33.44 0.96 3.36
N GLU A 490 -34.35 0.83 4.33
CA GLU A 490 -35.80 0.72 4.11
C GLU A 490 -36.50 2.06 3.82
N ASN A 491 -35.85 3.19 4.15
CA ASN A 491 -36.38 4.56 3.97
C ASN A 491 -35.62 5.31 2.85
#